data_AF-A0A926CHB0-F1
#
_entry.id   AF-A0A926CHB0-F1
#
_cell.length_a   1.000
_cell.length_b   1.000
_cell.length_c   1.000
_cell.angle_alpha   90.00
_cell.angle_beta   90.00
_cell.angle_gamma   90.00
#
_symmetry.space_group_name_H-M   'P 1'
#
loop_
_entity.id
_entity.type
_entity.pdbx_description
1 polymer ?
#
loop_
_entity_poly.entity_id
_entity_poly.type
_entity_poly.pdbx_seq_one_letter_code
_entity_poly.pdbx_strand_id
1 'polypeptide(L)'
;GANYIRRMSDYCDGCRFDPTTTCPFGPLYWAFLDRHRDLLERNPRMQMPYRTLRVRMQSGNRPDQDRFIQIRDALVRGEELFPLSVSESSE
;
A
#
# COMPACT_ATOMS: atom_id res chain seq x y z
N GLY A 1 -3.26 4.36 1.91
CA GLY A 1 -3.33 5.40 0.86
C GLY A 1 -4.70 5.47 0.20
N ALA A 2 -5.17 4.36 -0.37
CA ALA A 2 -6.40 4.31 -1.19
C ALA A 2 -7.65 4.96 -0.55
N ASN A 3 -7.88 4.79 0.76
CA ASN A 3 -9.02 5.38 1.47
C ASN A 3 -9.13 6.90 1.34
N TYR A 4 -7.99 7.60 1.27
CA TYR A 4 -8.00 9.06 1.12
C TYR A 4 -8.48 9.45 -0.28
N ILE A 5 -7.96 8.82 -1.32
CA ILE A 5 -8.35 9.06 -2.72
C ILE A 5 -9.85 8.79 -2.89
N ARG A 6 -10.33 7.66 -2.39
CA ARG A 6 -11.76 7.30 -2.42
C ARG A 6 -12.65 8.35 -1.73
N ARG A 7 -12.22 8.91 -0.61
CA ARG A 7 -13.02 9.88 0.16
C ARG A 7 -13.02 11.27 -0.45
N MET A 8 -11.95 11.63 -1.15
CA MET A 8 -11.69 13.01 -1.60
C MET A 8 -11.84 13.17 -3.12
N SER A 9 -12.21 12.12 -3.86
CA SER A 9 -12.40 12.15 -5.31
C SER A 9 -13.42 11.10 -5.77
N ASP A 10 -13.85 11.21 -7.02
CA ASP A 10 -14.69 10.29 -7.78
C ASP A 10 -13.87 9.31 -8.66
N TYR A 11 -12.53 9.40 -8.63
CA TYR A 11 -11.66 8.57 -9.48
C TYR A 11 -11.82 7.07 -9.26
N CYS A 12 -12.26 6.65 -8.07
CA CYS A 12 -12.45 5.24 -7.76
C CYS A 12 -13.65 4.63 -8.48
N ASP A 13 -14.65 5.42 -8.89
CA ASP A 13 -15.93 4.90 -9.38
C ASP A 13 -15.81 4.25 -10.78
N GLY A 14 -14.87 4.75 -11.59
CA GLY A 14 -14.52 4.17 -12.90
C GLY A 14 -13.17 3.44 -12.92
N CYS A 15 -12.53 3.23 -11.77
CA CYS A 15 -11.20 2.66 -11.72
C CYS A 15 -11.23 1.15 -11.92
N ARG A 16 -10.24 0.61 -12.65
CA ARG A 16 -10.03 -0.84 -12.79
C ARG A 16 -9.69 -1.51 -11.44
N PHE A 17 -9.17 -0.74 -10.47
CA PHE A 17 -8.79 -1.23 -9.16
C PHE A 17 -9.85 -0.91 -8.11
N ASP A 18 -10.12 -1.87 -7.22
CA ASP A 18 -10.95 -1.65 -6.06
C ASP A 18 -10.11 -1.01 -4.92
N PRO A 19 -10.54 0.12 -4.34
CA PRO A 19 -9.78 0.84 -3.31
C PRO A 19 -9.55 0.05 -2.02
N THR A 20 -10.30 -1.02 -1.78
CA THR A 20 -10.24 -1.80 -0.53
C THR A 20 -9.35 -3.04 -0.68
N THR A 21 -9.30 -3.63 -1.87
CA THR A 21 -8.73 -4.95 -2.13
C THR A 21 -7.54 -4.90 -3.08
N THR A 22 -7.70 -4.36 -4.29
CA THR A 22 -6.69 -4.47 -5.37
C THR A 22 -5.91 -3.18 -5.62
N CYS A 23 -6.32 -2.04 -5.07
CA CYS A 23 -5.64 -0.78 -5.31
C CYS A 23 -4.20 -0.77 -4.76
N PRO A 24 -3.18 -0.46 -5.60
CA PRO A 24 -1.78 -0.51 -5.19
C PRO A 24 -1.43 0.51 -4.08
N PHE A 25 -2.19 1.61 -3.97
CA PHE A 25 -1.96 2.65 -2.97
C PHE A 25 -2.19 2.21 -1.51
N GLY A 26 -2.88 1.09 -1.27
CA GLY A 26 -2.99 0.50 0.06
C GLY A 26 -1.64 -0.03 0.54
N PRO A 27 -1.11 -1.08 -0.10
CA PRO A 27 0.19 -1.67 0.22
C PRO A 27 1.36 -0.69 0.13
N LEU A 28 1.42 0.12 -0.95
CA LEU A 28 2.50 1.10 -1.14
C LEU A 28 2.61 2.11 0.00
N TYR A 29 1.47 2.50 0.59
CA TYR A 29 1.45 3.42 1.72
C TYR A 29 2.08 2.80 2.97
N TRP A 30 1.73 1.56 3.30
CA TRP A 30 2.28 0.89 4.49
C TRP A 30 3.75 0.54 4.30
N ALA A 31 4.15 0.06 3.12
CA ALA A 31 5.55 -0.18 2.77
C ALA A 31 6.39 1.11 2.78
N PHE A 32 5.81 2.25 2.41
CA PHE A 32 6.50 3.54 2.54
C PHE A 32 6.80 3.87 4.01
N LEU A 33 5.81 3.74 4.90
CA LEU A 33 5.99 4.04 6.31
C LEU A 33 7.02 3.12 6.96
N ASP A 34 7.01 1.82 6.63
CA ASP A 34 7.94 0.87 7.22
C ASP A 34 9.38 1.15 6.78
N ARG A 35 9.62 1.36 5.49
CA ARG A 35 10.97 1.67 4.94
C ARG A 35 11.57 2.99 5.45
N HIS A 36 10.74 3.94 5.86
CA HIS A 36 11.20 5.26 6.33
C HIS A 36 10.98 5.47 7.83
N ARG A 37 10.77 4.37 8.58
CA ARG A 37 10.52 4.40 10.02
C ARG A 37 11.55 5.22 10.78
N ASP A 38 12.84 4.99 10.53
CA ASP A 38 13.93 5.65 11.25
C ASP A 38 13.88 7.19 11.14
N LEU A 39 13.37 7.71 10.02
CA LEU A 39 13.25 9.14 9.75
C LEU A 39 11.94 9.73 10.28
N LEU A 40 10.83 8.98 10.17
CA LEU A 40 9.48 9.50 10.37
C LEU A 40 8.87 9.14 11.72
N GLU A 41 9.37 8.14 12.44
CA GLU A 41 8.79 7.67 13.71
C GLU A 41 8.82 8.74 14.80
N ARG A 42 9.80 9.65 14.75
CA ARG A 42 9.91 10.78 15.69
C ARG A 42 8.92 11.91 15.41
N ASN A 43 8.24 11.91 14.26
CA ASN A 43 7.28 12.95 13.91
C ASN A 43 5.97 12.74 14.70
N PRO A 44 5.53 13.71 15.54
CA PRO A 44 4.31 13.57 16.33
C PRO A 44 3.05 13.25 15.50
N ARG A 45 2.95 13.78 14.27
CA ARG A 45 1.83 13.50 13.35
C ARG A 45 1.77 12.03 12.94
N MET A 46 2.91 11.34 12.96
CA MET A 46 3.05 9.97 12.48
C MET A 46 2.83 8.92 13.56
N GLN A 47 2.66 9.32 14.83
CA GLN A 47 2.48 8.40 15.95
C GLN A 47 1.33 7.40 15.74
N MET A 48 0.17 7.89 15.29
CA MET A 48 -1.00 7.03 15.05
C MET A 48 -0.80 6.07 13.87
N PRO A 49 -0.36 6.52 12.67
CA PRO A 49 0.01 5.62 11.59
C PRO A 49 1.01 4.52 12.00
N TYR A 50 2.06 4.85 12.76
CA TYR A 50 3.04 3.87 13.22
C TYR A 50 2.49 2.89 14.25
N ARG A 51 1.57 3.33 15.13
CA ARG A 51 0.85 2.43 16.03
C ARG A 51 0.01 1.42 15.24
N THR A 52 -0.71 1.86 14.22
CA THR A 52 -1.49 0.98 13.34
C THR A 52 -0.58 0.02 12.55
N LEU A 53 0.54 0.51 12.03
CA LEU A 53 1.53 -0.31 11.33
C LEU A 53 2.06 -1.43 12.24
N ARG A 54 2.37 -1.13 13.51
CA ARG A 54 2.84 -2.14 14.48
C ARG A 54 1.82 -3.26 14.69
N VAL A 55 0.53 -2.93 14.83
CA VAL A 55 -0.55 -3.93 14.97
C VAL A 55 -0.67 -4.76 13.69
N ARG A 56 -0.65 -4.11 12.53
CA ARG A 56 -0.72 -4.77 11.21
C ARG A 56 0.41 -5.77 11.00
N MET A 57 1.63 -5.44 11.41
CA MET A 57 2.80 -6.32 11.32
C MET A 57 2.70 -7.52 12.28
N GLN A 58 2.09 -7.34 13.46
CA GLN A 58 1.88 -8.42 14.43
C GLN A 58 0.85 -9.45 13.96
N SER A 59 -0.11 -9.03 13.14
CA SER A 59 -1.12 -9.91 12.53
C SER A 59 -0.58 -10.85 11.44
N GLY A 60 0.75 -11.00 11.31
CA GLY A 60 1.40 -11.90 10.34
C GLY A 60 1.37 -11.40 8.88
N ASN A 61 0.79 -10.23 8.64
CA ASN A 61 0.61 -9.69 7.30
C ASN A 61 1.85 -8.87 6.92
N ARG A 62 2.87 -9.52 6.34
CA ARG A 62 4.02 -8.84 5.68
C ARG A 62 3.86 -8.54 4.16
N PRO A 63 2.70 -8.67 3.49
CA PRO A 63 2.66 -8.58 2.03
C PRO A 63 2.90 -7.17 1.51
N ASP A 64 2.86 -6.14 2.35
CA ASP A 64 2.99 -4.75 1.87
C ASP A 64 4.38 -4.50 1.24
N GLN A 65 5.45 -5.05 1.80
CA GLN A 65 6.81 -4.86 1.29
C GLN A 65 7.06 -5.67 0.02
N ASP A 66 6.65 -6.94 -0.01
CA ASP A 66 6.72 -7.78 -1.22
C ASP A 66 5.91 -7.16 -2.34
N ARG A 67 4.75 -6.60 -1.99
CA ARG A 67 3.90 -5.93 -2.96
C ARG A 67 4.49 -4.63 -3.47
N PHE A 68 5.16 -3.86 -2.61
CA PHE A 68 5.94 -2.71 -3.06
C PHE A 68 7.00 -3.13 -4.10
N ILE A 69 7.72 -4.23 -3.86
CA ILE A 69 8.75 -4.74 -4.80
C ILE A 69 8.11 -5.11 -6.14
N GLN A 70 7.04 -5.92 -6.13
CA GLN A 70 6.33 -6.32 -7.34
C GLN A 70 5.85 -5.13 -8.17
N ILE A 71 5.18 -4.16 -7.52
CA ILE A 71 4.66 -2.96 -8.20
C ILE A 71 5.80 -2.11 -8.73
N ARG A 72 6.84 -1.85 -7.93
CA ARG A 72 8.00 -1.06 -8.35
C ARG A 72 8.66 -1.70 -9.57
N ASP A 73 8.86 -3.01 -9.55
CA ASP A 73 9.58 -3.70 -10.62
C ASP A 73 8.80 -3.69 -11.93
N ALA A 74 7.48 -3.88 -11.88
CA ALA A 74 6.62 -3.71 -13.05
C ALA A 74 6.72 -2.28 -13.62
N LEU A 75 6.64 -1.26 -12.76
CA LEU A 75 6.74 0.14 -13.19
C LEU A 75 8.12 0.48 -13.76
N VAL A 76 9.21 -0.05 -13.19
CA VAL A 76 10.58 0.15 -13.69
C VAL A 76 10.78 -0.51 -15.06
N ARG A 77 10.11 -1.64 -15.32
CA ARG A 77 10.10 -2.30 -16.64
C ARG A 77 9.16 -1.63 -17.65
N GLY A 78 8.41 -0.60 -17.25
CA GLY A 78 7.43 0.07 -18.11
C GLY A 78 6.16 -0.75 -18.34
N GLU A 79 5.88 -1.74 -17.49
CA GLU A 79 4.68 -2.57 -17.56
C GLU A 79 3.46 -1.80 -17.01
N GLU A 80 2.29 -2.04 -17.61
CA GLU A 80 1.03 -1.54 -17.07
C GLU A 80 0.57 -2.43 -15.91
N LEU A 81 0.01 -1.81 -14.86
CA LEU A 81 -0.52 -2.52 -13.71
C LEU A 81 -1.96 -2.97 -13.98
N PHE A 82 -2.26 -4.22 -13.64
CA PHE A 82 -3.62 -4.77 -13.70
C PHE A 82 -4.02 -5.35 -12.33
N PRO A 83 -5.31 -5.37 -11.96
CA PRO A 83 -5.76 -5.91 -10.67
C PRO A 83 -5.37 -7.37 -10.45
N LEU A 84 -5.28 -8.17 -11.52
CA LEU A 84 -4.95 -9.60 -11.46
C LEU A 84 -3.45 -9.87 -11.25
N SER A 85 -2.56 -9.00 -11.75
CA SER A 85 -1.13 -9.07 -11.44
C SER A 85 -0.84 -8.70 -9.98
N VAL A 86 -1.86 -8.16 -9.31
CA VAL A 86 -1.88 -7.68 -7.94
C VAL A 86 -2.72 -8.64 -7.06
N SER A 87 -2.98 -9.88 -7.46
CA SER A 87 -3.71 -10.85 -6.62
C SER A 87 -3.00 -12.18 -6.36
N GLU A 88 -1.87 -12.45 -7.02
CA GLU A 88 -1.17 -13.75 -6.93
C GLU A 88 -0.05 -13.78 -5.88
N SER A 89 -0.41 -13.53 -4.63
CA SER A 89 0.47 -13.89 -3.50
C SER A 89 -0.37 -14.27 -2.30
N SER A 90 -1.08 -15.39 -2.44
CA SER A 90 -1.69 -16.19 -1.37
C SER A 90 -1.98 -17.59 -1.91
N GLU A 91 -0.94 -18.43 -1.95
CA GLU A 91 -1.02 -19.87 -1.67
C GLU A 91 0.27 -20.29 -0.96
#